data_AF-E1ZR36-F1
#
_entry.id   AF-E1ZR36-F1
#
_cell.length_a   1.000
_cell.length_b   1.000
_cell.length_c   1.000
_cell.angle_alpha   90.00
_cell.angle_beta   90.00
_cell.angle_gamma   90.00
#
_symmetry.space_group_name_H-M   'P 1'
#
loop_
_entity.id
_entity.type
_entity.pdbx_description
1 polymer ?
#
loop_
_entity_poly.entity_id
_entity_poly.type
_entity_poly.pdbx_seq_one_letter_code
_entity_poly.pdbx_strand_id
1 'polypeptide(L)'
;MSAATEAQKRKTVQDAIDRVLFKINELEAILGEFDGNNELLHTKLNEYIEELTKLDAVKDNMIGAGQQAELAVELLRAVDEGTNPDSFTVQLFRDSMAQNQASKGKVEAFRMLQQRVSQQLQQAYPAVAADYQQLRQPAPAEQAAGAADQQATAAAAAPS
;
A
#
# COMPACT_ATOMS: atom_id res chain seq x y z
N MET A 1 -23.19 24.95 8.00
CA MET A 1 -23.21 24.04 6.83
C MET A 1 -22.25 22.91 7.13
N SER A 2 -22.78 21.71 7.41
CA SER A 2 -21.97 20.54 7.75
C SER A 2 -21.28 20.04 6.49
N ALA A 3 -19.94 20.02 6.47
CA ALA A 3 -19.19 19.39 5.39
C ALA A 3 -19.64 17.92 5.27
N ALA A 4 -19.92 17.45 4.06
CA ALA A 4 -20.26 16.05 3.82
C ALA A 4 -19.11 15.16 4.30
N THR A 5 -19.41 14.16 5.11
CA THR A 5 -18.42 13.20 5.63
C THR A 5 -17.77 12.45 4.47
N GLU A 6 -16.49 12.11 4.59
CA GLU A 6 -15.75 11.35 3.56
C GLU A 6 -16.48 10.06 3.12
N ALA A 7 -17.16 9.39 4.06
CA ALA A 7 -18.00 8.22 3.76
C ALA A 7 -19.19 8.57 2.84
N GLN A 8 -19.81 9.72 3.02
CA GLN A 8 -20.93 10.18 2.19
C GLN A 8 -20.47 10.53 0.78
N LYS A 9 -19.28 11.13 0.65
CA LYS A 9 -18.68 11.44 -0.66
C LYS A 9 -18.34 10.17 -1.43
N ARG A 10 -17.68 9.19 -0.79
CA ARG A 10 -17.42 7.87 -1.38
C ARG A 10 -18.71 7.18 -1.82
N LYS A 11 -19.73 7.19 -0.97
CA LYS A 11 -21.04 6.63 -1.29
C LYS A 11 -21.66 7.30 -2.53
N THR A 12 -21.53 8.62 -2.67
CA THR A 12 -22.07 9.34 -3.83
C THR A 12 -21.39 8.90 -5.14
N VAL A 13 -20.09 8.66 -5.11
CA VAL A 13 -19.35 8.15 -6.28
C VAL A 13 -19.72 6.69 -6.56
N GLN A 14 -19.83 5.86 -5.52
CA GLN A 14 -20.30 4.49 -5.66
C GLN A 14 -21.71 4.42 -6.29
N ASP A 15 -22.65 5.21 -5.77
CA ASP A 15 -24.02 5.28 -6.30
C ASP A 15 -24.03 5.75 -7.77
N ALA A 16 -23.09 6.61 -8.18
CA ALA A 16 -22.95 7.04 -9.57
C ALA A 16 -22.39 5.93 -10.48
N ILE A 17 -21.40 5.17 -10.00
CA ILE A 17 -20.87 4.00 -10.70
C ILE A 17 -21.97 2.95 -10.89
N ASP A 18 -22.75 2.66 -9.85
CA ASP A 18 -23.84 1.69 -9.91
C ASP A 18 -24.91 2.10 -10.93
N ARG A 19 -25.25 3.39 -11.03
CA ARG A 19 -26.18 3.90 -12.07
C ARG A 19 -25.65 3.68 -13.49
N VAL A 20 -24.37 3.94 -13.72
CA VAL A 20 -23.72 3.72 -15.03
C VAL A 20 -23.70 2.22 -15.38
N LEU A 21 -23.34 1.36 -14.42
CA LEU A 21 -23.36 -0.10 -14.61
C LEU A 21 -24.78 -0.62 -14.91
N PHE A 22 -25.80 -0.10 -14.22
CA PHE A 22 -27.18 -0.44 -14.50
C PHE A 22 -27.59 -0.07 -15.93
N LYS A 23 -27.17 1.11 -16.41
CA LYS A 23 -27.44 1.55 -17.79
C LYS A 23 -26.76 0.68 -18.84
N ILE A 24 -25.56 0.17 -18.58
CA ILE A 24 -24.88 -0.81 -19.45
C ILE A 24 -25.74 -2.07 -19.56
N ASN A 25 -26.20 -2.62 -18.44
CA ASN A 25 -27.04 -3.81 -18.44
C ASN A 25 -28.39 -3.59 -19.16
N GLU A 26 -29.03 -2.44 -18.95
CA GLU A 26 -30.26 -2.04 -19.64
C GLU A 26 -30.04 -1.99 -21.17
N LEU A 27 -28.91 -1.43 -21.62
CA LEU A 27 -28.54 -1.39 -23.04
C LEU A 27 -28.26 -2.78 -23.60
N GLU A 28 -27.55 -3.64 -22.87
CA GLU A 28 -27.30 -5.04 -23.27
C GLU A 28 -28.61 -5.82 -23.46
N ALA A 29 -29.58 -5.64 -22.56
CA ALA A 29 -30.89 -6.28 -22.66
C ALA A 29 -31.67 -5.80 -23.90
N ILE A 30 -31.69 -4.49 -24.16
CA ILE A 30 -32.36 -3.91 -25.33
C ILE A 30 -31.71 -4.37 -26.64
N LEU A 31 -30.38 -4.49 -26.65
CA LEU A 31 -29.64 -5.03 -27.80
C LEU A 31 -29.93 -6.53 -28.01
N GLY A 32 -30.12 -7.29 -26.94
CA GLY A 32 -30.50 -8.70 -26.99
C GLY A 32 -31.88 -8.95 -27.61
N GLU A 33 -32.82 -8.03 -27.41
CA GLU A 33 -34.20 -8.10 -27.92
C GLU A 33 -34.45 -7.16 -29.12
N PHE A 34 -33.39 -6.71 -29.78
CA PHE A 34 -33.48 -5.67 -30.80
C PHE A 34 -34.32 -6.11 -32.01
N ASP A 35 -35.41 -5.41 -32.25
CA ASP A 35 -36.39 -5.70 -33.30
C ASP A 35 -36.26 -4.79 -34.54
N GLY A 36 -35.27 -3.88 -34.55
CA GLY A 36 -35.01 -2.94 -35.63
C GLY A 36 -35.46 -1.49 -35.34
N ASN A 37 -36.17 -1.23 -34.23
CA ASN A 37 -36.53 0.13 -33.83
C ASN A 37 -35.38 0.84 -33.10
N ASN A 38 -34.79 1.86 -33.74
CA ASN A 38 -33.63 2.58 -33.21
C ASN A 38 -33.98 3.70 -32.20
N GLU A 39 -35.24 4.15 -32.11
CA GLU A 39 -35.58 5.34 -31.31
C GLU A 39 -35.37 5.10 -29.80
N LEU A 40 -35.78 3.93 -29.31
CA LEU A 40 -35.56 3.53 -27.92
C LEU A 40 -34.06 3.38 -27.60
N LEU A 41 -33.31 2.74 -28.51
CA LEU A 41 -31.87 2.54 -28.35
C LEU A 41 -31.12 3.87 -28.29
N HIS A 42 -31.43 4.82 -29.20
CA HIS A 42 -30.85 6.15 -29.19
C HIS A 42 -31.17 6.91 -27.89
N THR A 43 -32.40 6.81 -27.41
CA THR A 43 -32.80 7.45 -26.15
C THR A 43 -31.99 6.90 -24.97
N LYS A 44 -31.84 5.57 -24.88
CA LYS A 44 -31.09 4.92 -23.81
C LYS A 44 -29.59 5.16 -23.87
N LEU A 45 -29.03 5.27 -25.06
CA LEU A 45 -27.63 5.64 -25.24
C LEU A 45 -27.38 7.08 -24.75
N ASN A 46 -28.31 8.00 -25.01
CA ASN A 46 -28.22 9.37 -24.49
C ASN A 46 -28.35 9.41 -22.96
N GLU A 47 -29.25 8.62 -22.37
CA GLU A 47 -29.35 8.47 -20.90
C GLU A 47 -28.03 7.94 -20.30
N TYR A 48 -27.38 6.98 -20.96
CA TYR A 48 -26.09 6.45 -20.53
C TYR A 48 -24.98 7.52 -20.58
N ILE A 49 -24.92 8.31 -21.64
CA ILE A 49 -23.97 9.43 -21.77
C ILE A 49 -24.21 10.48 -20.68
N GLU A 50 -25.48 10.75 -20.34
CA GLU A 50 -25.83 11.67 -19.26
C GLU A 50 -25.33 11.16 -17.90
N GLU A 51 -25.51 9.87 -17.60
CA GLU A 51 -25.00 9.26 -16.36
C GLU A 51 -23.46 9.22 -16.32
N LEU A 52 -22.78 8.99 -17.45
CA LEU A 52 -21.31 9.12 -17.53
C LEU A 52 -20.84 10.54 -17.24
N THR A 53 -21.56 11.55 -17.75
CA THR A 53 -21.26 12.96 -17.48
C THR A 53 -21.43 13.29 -15.99
N LYS A 54 -22.47 12.74 -15.36
CA LYS A 54 -22.68 12.88 -13.91
C LYS A 54 -21.57 12.19 -13.11
N LEU A 55 -21.11 11.00 -13.54
CA LEU A 55 -19.99 10.30 -12.91
C LEU A 55 -18.70 11.13 -13.00
N ASP A 56 -18.40 11.70 -14.17
CA ASP A 56 -17.22 12.54 -14.37
C ASP A 56 -17.21 13.76 -13.44
N ALA A 57 -18.38 14.36 -13.20
CA ALA A 57 -18.54 15.49 -12.29
C ALA A 57 -18.35 15.13 -10.81
N VAL A 58 -18.53 13.87 -10.42
CA VAL A 58 -18.43 13.44 -9.01
C VAL A 58 -17.17 12.64 -8.69
N LYS A 59 -16.40 12.16 -9.68
CA LYS A 59 -15.23 11.29 -9.46
C LYS A 59 -14.21 11.89 -8.50
N ASP A 60 -14.00 13.21 -8.59
CA ASP A 60 -13.00 13.93 -7.77
C ASP A 60 -13.48 14.18 -6.34
N ASN A 61 -14.75 13.91 -6.03
CA ASN A 61 -15.29 14.06 -4.68
C ASN A 61 -14.83 12.93 -3.74
N MET A 62 -14.19 11.86 -4.23
CA MET A 62 -13.81 10.69 -3.42
C MET A 62 -12.84 10.99 -2.27
N ILE A 63 -12.01 12.04 -2.38
CA ILE A 63 -10.99 12.36 -1.39
C ILE A 63 -11.16 13.80 -0.92
N GLY A 64 -11.37 13.98 0.38
CA GLY A 64 -11.37 15.28 1.01
C GLY A 64 -10.08 16.05 0.79
N ALA A 65 -10.21 17.33 0.48
CA ALA A 65 -9.14 18.34 0.44
C ALA A 65 -8.15 18.26 -0.73
N GLY A 66 -8.64 18.06 -1.96
CA GLY A 66 -7.86 18.40 -3.16
C GLY A 66 -6.60 17.57 -3.39
N GLN A 67 -6.45 16.45 -2.67
CA GLN A 67 -5.40 15.47 -2.91
C GLN A 67 -5.94 14.40 -3.85
N GLN A 68 -5.19 14.13 -4.93
CA GLN A 68 -5.44 13.00 -5.79
C GLN A 68 -5.15 11.70 -5.02
N ALA A 69 -5.90 10.64 -5.34
CA ALA A 69 -5.65 9.32 -4.79
C ALA A 69 -4.29 8.84 -5.29
N GLU A 70 -3.28 8.77 -4.41
CA GLU A 70 -2.03 8.10 -4.75
C GLU A 70 -2.25 6.59 -4.68
N LEU A 71 -2.40 5.97 -5.85
CA LEU A 71 -2.56 4.53 -6.00
C LEU A 71 -1.23 3.93 -6.46
N ALA A 72 -0.79 2.86 -5.80
CA ALA A 72 0.37 2.09 -6.26
C ALA A 72 0.07 1.50 -7.64
N VAL A 73 1.03 1.59 -8.57
CA VAL A 73 0.88 1.07 -9.93
C VAL A 73 0.66 -0.45 -9.91
N GLU A 74 1.33 -1.13 -8.98
CA GLU A 74 1.17 -2.58 -8.77
C GLU A 74 -0.24 -2.95 -8.31
N LEU A 75 -0.88 -2.11 -7.49
CA LEU A 75 -2.26 -2.31 -7.08
C LEU A 75 -3.21 -2.15 -8.27
N LEU A 76 -2.99 -1.14 -9.11
CA LEU A 76 -3.81 -0.91 -10.30
C LEU A 76 -3.71 -2.10 -11.26
N ARG A 77 -2.49 -2.57 -11.52
CA ARG A 77 -2.25 -3.76 -12.33
C ARG A 77 -2.88 -5.01 -11.73
N ALA A 78 -2.82 -5.19 -10.41
CA ALA A 78 -3.46 -6.32 -9.74
C ALA A 78 -4.98 -6.30 -9.95
N VAL A 79 -5.61 -5.13 -9.89
CA VAL A 79 -7.05 -4.97 -10.18
C VAL A 79 -7.36 -5.28 -11.64
N ASP A 80 -6.56 -4.81 -12.60
CA ASP A 80 -6.72 -5.12 -14.03
C ASP A 80 -6.60 -6.63 -14.32
N GLU A 81 -5.74 -7.34 -13.58
CA GLU A 81 -5.57 -8.80 -13.65
C GLU A 81 -6.69 -9.57 -12.92
N GLY A 82 -7.65 -8.88 -12.29
CA GLY A 82 -8.77 -9.47 -11.55
C GLY A 82 -8.42 -9.92 -10.13
N THR A 83 -7.27 -9.51 -9.60
CA THR A 83 -6.86 -9.80 -8.22
C THR A 83 -7.61 -8.91 -7.24
N ASN A 84 -8.02 -9.48 -6.11
CA ASN A 84 -8.65 -8.72 -5.04
C ASN A 84 -7.65 -7.72 -4.39
N PRO A 85 -7.96 -6.42 -4.32
CA PRO A 85 -7.07 -5.39 -3.79
C PRO A 85 -6.74 -5.55 -2.29
N ASP A 86 -7.65 -6.14 -1.51
CA ASP A 86 -7.41 -6.44 -0.09
C ASP A 86 -6.37 -7.55 0.05
N SER A 87 -6.44 -8.58 -0.79
CA SER A 87 -5.44 -9.66 -0.80
C SER A 87 -4.06 -9.12 -1.17
N PHE A 88 -3.98 -8.19 -2.13
CA PHE A 88 -2.73 -7.51 -2.48
C PHE A 88 -2.15 -6.76 -1.26
N THR A 89 -2.99 -6.00 -0.56
CA THR A 89 -2.58 -5.22 0.63
C THR A 89 -2.09 -6.15 1.76
N VAL A 90 -2.80 -7.25 2.00
CA VAL A 90 -2.39 -8.26 3.00
C VAL A 90 -1.05 -8.90 2.62
N GLN A 91 -0.86 -9.23 1.34
CA GLN A 91 0.38 -9.82 0.86
C GLN A 91 1.56 -8.86 0.99
N LEU A 92 1.38 -7.59 0.60
CA LEU A 92 2.39 -6.55 0.74
C LEU A 92 2.84 -6.39 2.21
N PHE A 93 1.88 -6.41 3.14
CA PHE A 93 2.20 -6.35 4.57
C PHE A 93 3.00 -7.57 5.05
N ARG A 94 2.62 -8.78 4.62
CA ARG A 94 3.35 -10.01 4.93
C ARG A 94 4.77 -10.01 4.37
N ASP A 95 4.94 -9.58 3.13
CA ASP A 95 6.24 -9.51 2.47
C ASP A 95 7.14 -8.48 3.17
N SER A 96 6.59 -7.33 3.56
CA SER A 96 7.31 -6.32 4.34
C SER A 96 7.77 -6.87 5.70
N MET A 97 6.91 -7.60 6.41
CA MET A 97 7.30 -8.25 7.66
C MET A 97 8.40 -9.29 7.45
N ALA A 98 8.29 -10.12 6.42
CA ALA A 98 9.30 -11.14 6.10
C ALA A 98 10.65 -10.49 5.75
N GLN A 99 10.65 -9.43 4.94
CA GLN A 99 11.85 -8.67 4.61
C GLN A 99 12.47 -7.98 5.83
N ASN A 100 11.65 -7.44 6.73
CA ASN A 100 12.11 -6.83 7.98
C ASN A 100 12.81 -7.87 8.86
N GLN A 101 12.19 -9.04 9.03
CA GLN A 101 12.76 -10.14 9.81
C GLN A 101 14.05 -10.68 9.19
N ALA A 102 14.08 -10.86 7.87
CA ALA A 102 15.28 -11.27 7.15
C ALA A 102 16.42 -10.24 7.30
N SER A 103 16.10 -8.95 7.27
CA SER A 103 17.08 -7.88 7.46
C SER A 103 17.63 -7.87 8.88
N LYS A 104 16.77 -8.03 9.90
CA LYS A 104 17.19 -8.19 11.30
C LYS A 104 18.12 -9.38 11.48
N GLY A 105 17.76 -10.55 10.95
CA GLY A 105 18.59 -11.75 11.03
C GLY A 105 19.96 -11.58 10.36
N LYS A 106 20.04 -10.87 9.23
CA LYS A 106 21.32 -10.52 8.58
C LYS A 106 22.18 -9.61 9.46
N VAL A 107 21.57 -8.58 10.06
CA VAL A 107 22.29 -7.66 10.97
C VAL A 107 22.80 -8.39 12.20
N GLU A 108 21.99 -9.26 12.79
CA GLU A 108 22.37 -10.07 13.95
C GLU A 108 23.51 -11.03 13.62
N ALA A 109 23.42 -11.74 12.48
CA ALA A 109 24.47 -12.62 12.00
C ALA A 109 25.80 -11.87 11.78
N PHE A 110 25.73 -10.66 11.20
CA PHE A 110 26.92 -9.82 11.01
C PHE A 110 27.51 -9.37 12.35
N ARG A 111 26.67 -8.99 13.32
CA ARG A 111 27.11 -8.61 14.67
C ARG A 111 27.79 -9.78 15.39
N MET A 112 27.23 -10.99 15.30
CA MET A 112 27.84 -12.21 15.87
C MET A 112 29.18 -12.54 15.20
N LEU A 113 29.25 -12.45 13.87
CA LEU A 113 30.49 -12.66 13.14
C LEU A 113 31.56 -11.66 13.58
N GLN A 114 31.21 -10.37 13.62
CA GLN A 114 32.11 -9.31 14.06
C GLN A 114 32.62 -9.55 15.48
N GLN A 115 31.75 -9.98 16.40
CA GLN A 115 32.13 -10.31 17.76
C GLN A 115 33.13 -11.48 17.81
N ARG A 116 32.86 -12.57 17.08
CA ARG A 116 33.75 -13.74 17.04
C ARG A 116 35.11 -13.40 16.44
N VAL A 117 35.14 -12.67 15.32
CA VAL A 117 36.38 -12.23 14.68
C VAL A 117 37.18 -11.32 15.62
N SER A 118 36.51 -10.39 16.31
CA SER A 118 37.17 -9.50 17.28
C SER A 118 37.77 -10.28 18.46
N GLN A 119 37.07 -11.30 18.98
CA GLN A 119 37.58 -12.16 20.05
C GLN A 119 38.80 -12.98 19.60
N GLN A 120 38.74 -13.58 18.40
CA GLN A 120 39.88 -14.32 17.84
C GLN A 120 41.08 -13.41 17.58
N LEU A 121 40.85 -12.19 17.09
CA LEU A 121 41.90 -11.21 16.86
C LEU A 121 42.57 -10.78 18.18
N GLN A 122 41.80 -10.54 19.24
CA GLN A 122 42.34 -10.24 20.56
C GLN A 122 43.20 -11.38 21.13
N GLN A 123 42.81 -12.64 20.92
CA GLN A 123 43.57 -13.79 21.39
C GLN A 123 44.86 -14.01 20.58
N ALA A 124 44.82 -13.85 19.26
CA ALA A 124 45.96 -14.13 18.40
C ALA A 124 46.96 -12.95 18.29
N TYR A 125 46.46 -11.70 18.33
CA TYR A 125 47.24 -10.49 18.08
C TYR A 125 46.77 -9.31 18.96
N PRO A 126 47.07 -9.31 20.27
CA PRO A 126 46.53 -8.34 21.23
C PRO A 126 46.94 -6.89 20.95
N ALA A 127 48.15 -6.65 20.43
CA ALA A 127 48.62 -5.31 20.08
C ALA A 127 47.81 -4.69 18.93
N VAL A 128 47.56 -5.46 17.87
CA VAL A 128 46.78 -5.03 16.69
C VAL A 128 45.30 -4.83 17.05
N ALA A 129 44.78 -5.64 17.97
CA ALA A 129 43.40 -5.48 18.45
C ALA A 129 43.18 -4.17 19.21
N ALA A 130 44.17 -3.70 19.97
CA ALA A 130 44.11 -2.42 20.68
C ALA A 130 44.09 -1.22 19.70
N ASP A 131 44.93 -1.26 18.67
CA ASP A 131 44.97 -0.24 17.61
C ASP A 131 43.63 -0.18 16.84
N TYR A 132 43.06 -1.35 16.51
CA TYR A 132 41.75 -1.41 15.83
C TYR A 132 40.61 -0.85 16.68
N GLN A 133 40.61 -1.07 17.99
CA GLN A 133 39.59 -0.50 18.89
C GLN A 133 39.69 1.02 19.01
N GLN A 134 40.90 1.58 18.96
CA GLN A 134 41.10 3.03 18.95
C GLN A 134 40.59 3.67 17.66
N LEU A 135 40.72 2.99 16.52
CA LEU A 135 40.22 3.45 15.22
C LEU A 135 38.70 3.31 15.07
N ARG A 136 38.09 2.32 15.73
CA ARG A 136 36.66 1.96 15.59
C ARG A 136 35.72 2.76 16.51
N GLN A 137 36.09 3.95 16.98
CA GLN A 137 35.15 4.77 17.76
C GLN A 137 33.85 4.94 16.95
N PRO A 138 32.70 4.50 17.47
CA PRO A 138 31.47 4.44 16.68
C PRO A 138 31.01 5.85 16.33
N ALA A 139 30.60 6.04 15.08
CA ALA A 139 29.93 7.26 14.68
C ALA A 139 28.59 7.41 15.45
N PRO A 140 28.16 8.63 15.80
CA PRO A 140 26.96 8.87 16.60
C PRO A 140 25.66 8.27 16.01
N ALA A 141 25.63 7.98 14.70
CA ALA A 141 24.50 7.34 14.03
C ALA A 141 24.29 5.86 14.44
N GLU A 142 25.36 5.11 14.73
CA GLU A 142 25.25 3.71 15.16
C GLU A 142 24.75 3.57 16.62
N GLN A 143 24.99 4.58 17.44
CA GLN A 143 24.53 4.62 18.84
C GLN A 143 23.02 4.90 18.93
N ALA A 144 22.48 5.74 18.05
CA ALA A 144 21.05 6.03 17.97
C ALA A 144 20.25 4.83 17.42
N ALA A 145 20.78 4.11 16.42
CA ALA A 145 20.15 2.92 15.87
C ALA A 145 20.06 1.76 16.87
N GLY A 146 21.10 1.56 17.70
CA GLY A 146 21.09 0.55 18.76
C GLY A 146 20.12 0.85 19.91
N ALA A 147 19.86 2.13 20.20
CA ALA A 147 18.88 2.54 21.21
C ALA A 147 17.43 2.33 20.74
N ALA A 148 17.15 2.59 19.46
CA ALA A 148 15.82 2.35 18.87
C ALA A 148 15.46 0.84 18.80
N ASP A 149 16.44 -0.03 18.56
CA ASP A 149 16.26 -1.49 18.50
C ASP A 149 15.91 -2.10 19.87
N GLN A 150 16.43 -1.54 20.97
CA GLN A 150 16.07 -1.92 22.35
C GLN A 150 14.65 -1.48 22.73
N GLN A 151 14.17 -0.38 22.15
CA GLN A 151 12.84 0.16 22.44
C GLN A 151 11.74 -0.57 21.64
N ALA A 152 12.05 -1.01 20.42
CA ALA A 152 11.16 -1.84 19.60
C ALA A 152 11.01 -3.28 20.13
N THR A 153 12.07 -3.86 20.71
CA THR A 153 12.03 -5.19 21.33
C THR A 153 11.28 -5.19 22.68
N ALA A 154 11.32 -4.10 23.45
CA ALA A 154 10.52 -3.95 24.67
C ALA A 154 9.00 -3.81 24.39
N ALA A 155 8.61 -3.18 23.27
CA ALA A 155 7.20 -3.03 22.89
C ALA A 155 6.56 -4.34 22.38
N ALA A 156 7.36 -5.26 21.81
CA ALA A 156 6.88 -6.55 21.33
C ALA A 156 6.78 -7.63 22.44
N ALA A 157 7.31 -7.37 23.65
CA ALA A 157 7.35 -8.32 24.76
C ALA A 157 6.26 -8.09 25.84
N ALA A 158 5.34 -7.14 25.63
CA ALA A 158 4.20 -6.92 26.53
C ALA A 158 3.02 -7.82 26.08
N PRO A 159 2.66 -8.88 26.82
CA PRO A 159 1.47 -9.66 26.53
C PRO A 159 0.21 -8.83 26.87
N SER A 160 -0.73 -8.78 25.92
CA SER A 160 -2.16 -8.57 26.20
C SER A 160 -2.86 -9.92 26.10
#